data_AF-A0A5R9DTV9-F1
#
_entry.id   AF-A0A5R9DTV9-F1
#
_cell.length_a   1.000
_cell.length_b   1.000
_cell.length_c   1.000
_cell.angle_alpha   90.00
_cell.angle_beta   90.00
_cell.angle_gamma   90.00
#
_symmetry.space_group_name_H-M   'P 1'
#
loop_
_entity.id
_entity.type
_entity.pdbx_description
1 polymer ?
#
loop_
_entity_poly.entity_id
_entity_poly.type
_entity_poly.pdbx_seq_one_letter_code
_entity_poly.pdbx_strand_id
1 'polypeptide(L)'
;MPLPDSAFPALPHVPDPHQLLVDDPAFTFSSSCGGRGGLAGLRAWQTADAGCLAIVTERGLGVSITNAAEEITAALTARLPGPLVVLEHWLPGDGADHHRLDQVLAAADRRPQWRRIWPTPPTNPHHASCETWMNTCGHALLAARAS
;
A
#
# COMPACT_ATOMS: atom_id res chain seq x y z
N MET A 1 13.50 3.60 17.66
CA MET A 1 13.65 2.13 17.52
C MET A 1 12.58 1.65 16.55
N PRO A 2 12.91 0.90 15.49
CA PRO A 2 11.91 0.29 14.62
C PRO A 2 11.00 -0.64 15.44
N LEU A 3 9.71 -0.74 15.10
CA LEU A 3 8.81 -1.67 15.78
C LEU A 3 9.22 -3.11 15.44
N PRO A 4 8.93 -4.07 16.32
CA PRO A 4 9.06 -5.48 15.95
C PRO A 4 8.14 -5.79 14.77
N ASP A 5 8.55 -6.70 13.89
CA ASP A 5 7.78 -7.10 12.71
C ASP A 5 6.36 -7.60 13.01
N SER A 6 6.11 -8.04 14.25
CA SER A 6 4.77 -8.41 14.76
C SER A 6 3.79 -7.24 14.85
N ALA A 7 4.26 -5.99 14.73
CA ALA A 7 3.42 -4.80 14.76
C ALA A 7 2.70 -4.54 13.43
N PHE A 8 3.19 -5.10 12.32
CA PHE A 8 2.51 -4.98 11.03
C PHE A 8 1.41 -6.03 10.92
N PRO A 9 0.19 -5.65 10.48
CA PRO A 9 -0.85 -6.63 10.18
C PRO A 9 -0.37 -7.61 9.10
N ALA A 10 -0.92 -8.82 9.13
CA ALA A 10 -0.66 -9.81 8.09
C ALA A 10 -1.13 -9.27 6.72
N LEU A 11 -0.48 -9.71 5.64
CA LEU A 11 -0.94 -9.38 4.30
C LEU A 11 -2.29 -10.08 4.06
N PRO A 12 -3.35 -9.33 3.76
CA PRO A 12 -4.68 -9.92 3.69
C PRO A 12 -4.87 -10.68 2.37
N HIS A 13 -5.71 -11.71 2.40
CA HIS A 13 -6.15 -12.38 1.17
C HIS A 13 -7.30 -11.59 0.54
N VAL A 14 -7.18 -11.29 -0.76
CA VAL A 14 -8.24 -10.71 -1.57
C VAL A 14 -8.85 -11.84 -2.42
N PRO A 15 -10.13 -12.21 -2.20
CA PRO A 15 -10.76 -13.33 -2.89
C PRO A 15 -10.86 -13.15 -4.42
N ASP A 16 -11.19 -11.93 -4.87
CA ASP A 16 -11.29 -11.59 -6.30
C ASP A 16 -10.55 -10.28 -6.61
N PRO A 17 -9.35 -10.34 -7.20
CA PRO A 17 -8.58 -9.16 -7.61
C PRO A 17 -9.26 -8.28 -8.65
N HIS A 18 -10.24 -8.79 -9.40
CA HIS A 18 -10.95 -8.04 -10.44
C HIS A 18 -12.17 -7.27 -9.90
N GLN A 19 -12.59 -7.53 -8.67
CA GLN A 19 -13.69 -6.84 -8.02
C GLN A 19 -13.17 -5.71 -7.13
N LEU A 20 -12.84 -4.56 -7.73
CA LEU A 20 -12.34 -3.39 -7.01
C LEU A 20 -13.47 -2.70 -6.23
N LEU A 21 -13.20 -2.33 -4.98
CA LEU A 21 -14.04 -1.44 -4.18
C LEU A 21 -13.82 0.03 -4.58
N VAL A 22 -12.58 0.39 -4.90
CA VAL A 22 -12.18 1.71 -5.39
C VAL A 22 -11.17 1.54 -6.52
N ASP A 23 -11.35 2.30 -7.60
CA ASP A 23 -10.34 2.55 -8.63
C ASP A 23 -10.33 4.05 -8.96
N ASP A 24 -9.34 4.77 -8.45
CA ASP A 24 -9.18 6.21 -8.62
C ASP A 24 -7.77 6.50 -9.17
N PRO A 25 -7.62 6.72 -10.48
CA PRO A 25 -6.32 6.94 -11.09
C PRO A 25 -5.69 8.29 -10.75
N ALA A 26 -6.46 9.22 -10.16
CA ALA A 26 -6.08 10.59 -9.88
C ALA A 26 -6.41 10.99 -8.43
N PHE A 27 -6.23 10.05 -7.50
CA PHE A 27 -6.45 10.25 -6.08
C PHE A 27 -5.56 11.38 -5.56
N THR A 28 -6.19 12.39 -4.98
CA THR A 28 -5.50 13.51 -4.35
C THR A 28 -5.46 13.33 -2.85
N PHE A 29 -4.32 13.67 -2.26
CA PHE A 29 -4.14 13.66 -0.81
C PHE A 29 -3.52 14.96 -0.35
N SER A 30 -3.79 15.35 0.88
CA SER A 30 -3.11 16.46 1.55
C SER A 30 -1.87 15.94 2.27
N SER A 31 -0.88 16.82 2.44
CA SER A 31 0.25 16.55 3.32
C SER A 31 0.61 17.81 4.08
N SER A 32 0.81 17.66 5.39
CA SER A 32 1.40 18.70 6.24
C SER A 32 2.87 18.95 5.86
N CYS A 33 3.54 17.96 5.29
CA CYS A 33 4.87 18.07 4.72
C CYS A 33 4.78 18.68 3.30
N GLY A 34 5.27 19.90 3.10
CA GLY A 34 5.29 20.56 1.78
C GLY A 34 4.01 21.32 1.38
N GLY A 35 3.01 21.40 2.27
CA GLY A 35 1.96 22.44 2.26
C GLY A 35 0.79 22.29 1.27
N ARG A 36 0.82 21.34 0.32
CA ARG A 36 -0.32 21.11 -0.60
C ARG A 36 -0.65 19.65 -0.92
N GLY A 37 0.16 18.69 -0.49
CA GLY A 37 -0.05 17.27 -0.82
C GLY A 37 0.31 16.90 -2.27
N GLY A 38 -0.30 15.85 -2.80
CA GLY A 38 0.11 15.25 -4.08
C GLY A 38 -0.99 14.47 -4.77
N LEU A 39 -0.65 13.86 -5.91
CA LEU A 39 -1.52 13.01 -6.71
C LEU A 39 -0.93 11.60 -6.83
N ALA A 40 -1.75 10.58 -6.59
CA ALA A 40 -1.40 9.18 -6.69
C ALA A 40 -2.51 8.39 -7.39
N GLY A 41 -2.22 7.14 -7.76
CA GLY A 41 -3.28 6.18 -8.10
C GLY A 41 -3.74 5.44 -6.83
N LEU A 42 -5.04 5.28 -6.62
CA LEU A 42 -5.59 4.50 -5.53
C LEU A 42 -6.43 3.35 -6.08
N ARG A 43 -6.13 2.13 -5.63
CA ARG A 43 -7.01 0.98 -5.81
C ARG A 43 -7.25 0.30 -4.49
N ALA A 44 -8.47 -0.13 -4.22
CA ALA A 44 -8.81 -0.83 -2.99
C ALA A 44 -9.74 -2.02 -3.24
N TRP A 45 -9.64 -3.03 -2.38
CA TRP A 45 -10.42 -4.26 -2.41
C TRP A 45 -10.93 -4.60 -1.03
N GLN A 46 -12.06 -5.29 -0.96
CA GLN A 46 -12.50 -5.97 0.24
C GLN A 46 -11.67 -7.24 0.45
N THR A 47 -11.30 -7.51 1.70
CA THR A 47 -10.51 -8.68 2.08
C THR A 47 -11.39 -9.80 2.63
N ALA A 48 -10.89 -11.03 2.63
CA ALA A 48 -11.63 -12.20 3.08
C ALA A 48 -12.07 -12.12 4.56
N ASP A 49 -11.35 -11.37 5.38
CA ASP A 49 -11.60 -11.13 6.81
C ASP A 49 -12.45 -9.87 7.07
N ALA A 50 -13.21 -9.41 6.08
CA ALA A 50 -14.09 -8.23 6.16
C ALA A 50 -13.37 -6.90 6.45
N GLY A 51 -12.08 -6.81 6.12
CA GLY A 51 -11.32 -5.57 6.05
C GLY A 51 -11.17 -5.05 4.62
N CYS A 52 -10.21 -4.15 4.45
CA CYS A 52 -9.82 -3.57 3.18
C CYS A 52 -8.30 -3.63 2.96
N LEU A 53 -7.92 -3.84 1.71
CA LEU A 53 -6.56 -3.63 1.21
C LEU A 53 -6.59 -2.43 0.28
N ALA A 54 -5.73 -1.44 0.50
CA ALA A 54 -5.51 -0.32 -0.41
C ALA A 54 -4.08 -0.33 -0.95
N ILE A 55 -3.95 -0.20 -2.27
CA ILE A 55 -2.66 0.02 -2.95
C ILE A 55 -2.65 1.47 -3.45
N VAL A 56 -1.70 2.26 -2.95
CA VAL A 56 -1.48 3.66 -3.35
C VAL A 56 -0.23 3.71 -4.21
N THR A 57 -0.38 4.10 -5.47
CA THR A 57 0.65 4.06 -6.50
C THR A 57 1.24 5.44 -6.72
N GLU A 58 2.55 5.57 -6.52
CA GLU A 58 3.29 6.81 -6.75
C GLU A 58 3.24 7.18 -8.23
N ARG A 59 3.06 8.48 -8.50
CA ARG A 59 2.99 9.05 -9.85
C ARG A 59 4.05 10.12 -10.10
N GLY A 60 4.86 10.46 -9.08
CA GLY A 60 5.97 11.43 -9.20
C GLY A 60 5.52 12.89 -9.27
N LEU A 61 4.26 13.18 -8.91
CA LEU A 61 3.68 14.52 -8.94
C LEU A 61 3.40 15.04 -7.52
N GLY A 62 4.17 16.03 -7.09
CA GLY A 62 3.98 16.70 -5.80
C GLY A 62 4.69 16.00 -4.65
N VAL A 63 4.04 15.98 -3.47
CA VAL A 63 4.58 15.32 -2.27
C VAL A 63 4.51 13.80 -2.46
N SER A 64 5.57 13.07 -2.10
CA SER A 64 5.59 11.61 -2.21
C SER A 64 4.63 10.94 -1.22
N ILE A 65 4.17 9.73 -1.56
CA ILE A 65 3.33 8.91 -0.67
C ILE A 65 4.03 8.67 0.67
N THR A 66 5.33 8.36 0.65
CA THR A 66 6.16 8.20 1.86
C THR A 66 6.03 9.40 2.81
N ASN A 67 6.03 10.63 2.28
CA ASN A 67 5.96 11.86 3.07
C ASN A 67 4.55 12.20 3.58
N ALA A 68 3.52 11.57 3.02
CA ALA A 68 2.12 11.80 3.37
C ALA A 68 1.44 10.54 3.94
N ALA A 69 2.23 9.57 4.41
CA ALA A 69 1.74 8.26 4.81
C ALA A 69 0.69 8.32 5.94
N GLU A 70 0.84 9.25 6.89
CA GLU A 70 -0.13 9.45 7.98
C GLU A 70 -1.45 10.00 7.43
N GLU A 71 -1.40 11.05 6.63
CA GLU A 71 -2.59 11.70 6.09
C GLU A 71 -3.33 10.80 5.09
N ILE A 72 -2.60 10.08 4.23
CA ILE A 72 -3.18 9.09 3.31
C ILE A 72 -3.86 7.98 4.11
N THR A 73 -3.18 7.40 5.11
CA THR A 73 -3.76 6.33 5.92
C THR A 73 -5.00 6.80 6.66
N ALA A 74 -4.96 7.99 7.28
CA ALA A 74 -6.12 8.57 7.95
C ALA A 74 -7.30 8.80 7.00
N ALA A 75 -7.04 9.36 5.80
CA ALA A 75 -8.07 9.59 4.79
C ALA A 75 -8.71 8.28 4.32
N LEU A 76 -7.90 7.23 4.10
CA LEU A 76 -8.39 5.92 3.69
C LEU A 76 -9.16 5.21 4.81
N THR A 77 -8.69 5.27 6.06
CA THR A 77 -9.42 4.72 7.22
C THR A 77 -10.77 5.41 7.42
N ALA A 78 -10.88 6.71 7.15
CA ALA A 78 -12.16 7.41 7.21
C ALA A 78 -13.11 7.05 6.05
N ARG A 79 -12.57 6.61 4.91
CA ARG A 79 -13.31 6.32 3.68
C ARG A 79 -13.73 4.84 3.54
N LEU A 80 -12.90 3.92 4.01
CA LEU A 80 -13.03 2.48 3.77
C LEU A 80 -13.57 1.76 5.02
N PRO A 81 -14.43 0.75 4.86
CA PRO A 81 -14.97 0.00 5.99
C PRO A 81 -13.96 -0.99 6.58
N GLY A 82 -14.04 -1.19 7.90
CA GLY A 82 -13.29 -2.24 8.59
C GLY A 82 -11.79 -1.97 8.74
N PRO A 83 -11.01 -2.99 9.17
CA PRO A 83 -9.56 -2.90 9.28
C PRO A 83 -8.90 -2.61 7.92
N LEU A 84 -7.91 -1.73 7.90
CA LEU A 84 -7.24 -1.30 6.67
C LEU A 84 -5.77 -1.73 6.64
N VAL A 85 -5.35 -2.35 5.54
CA VAL A 85 -3.93 -2.52 5.17
C VAL A 85 -3.62 -1.60 4.00
N VAL A 86 -2.59 -0.77 4.14
CA VAL A 86 -2.11 0.13 3.08
C VAL A 86 -0.78 -0.39 2.54
N LEU A 87 -0.70 -0.50 1.22
CA LEU A 87 0.54 -0.76 0.49
C LEU A 87 0.90 0.47 -0.34
N GLU A 88 2.09 0.99 -0.11
CA GLU A 88 2.73 1.95 -0.99
C GLU A 88 3.33 1.19 -2.18
N HIS A 89 3.04 1.67 -3.39
CA HIS A 89 3.42 1.05 -4.64
C HIS A 89 4.22 2.00 -5.51
N TRP A 90 5.41 1.57 -5.91
CA TRP A 90 6.25 2.28 -6.87
C TRP A 90 6.31 1.47 -8.16
N LEU A 91 6.03 2.16 -9.27
CA LEU A 91 6.15 1.58 -10.61
C LEU A 91 7.62 1.37 -10.97
N PRO A 92 7.93 0.47 -11.93
CA PRO A 92 9.22 0.47 -12.59
C PRO A 92 9.54 1.88 -13.12
N GLY A 93 10.74 2.35 -12.85
CA GLY A 93 11.12 3.76 -12.97
C GLY A 93 12.01 4.19 -11.81
N ASP A 94 12.53 5.42 -11.87
CA ASP A 94 13.36 6.03 -10.82
C ASP A 94 14.53 5.15 -10.33
N GLY A 95 15.17 4.45 -11.27
CA GLY A 95 16.34 3.59 -11.00
C GLY A 95 16.01 2.14 -10.62
N ALA A 96 14.74 1.74 -10.60
CA ALA A 96 14.32 0.35 -10.47
C ALA A 96 13.65 -0.17 -11.76
N ASP A 97 13.98 -1.39 -12.17
CA ASP A 97 13.40 -2.07 -13.33
C ASP A 97 12.16 -2.92 -12.97
N HIS A 98 11.77 -2.91 -11.71
CA HIS A 98 10.69 -3.73 -11.16
C HIS A 98 9.71 -2.90 -10.33
N HIS A 99 8.48 -3.40 -10.18
CA HIS A 99 7.53 -2.87 -9.20
C HIS A 99 8.09 -3.01 -7.79
N ARG A 100 7.77 -2.06 -6.91
CA ARG A 100 8.06 -2.16 -5.47
C ARG A 100 6.80 -1.98 -4.65
N LEU A 101 6.61 -2.84 -3.66
CA LEU A 101 5.54 -2.76 -2.68
C LEU A 101 6.13 -2.70 -1.27
N ASP A 102 5.71 -1.69 -0.52
CA ASP A 102 6.03 -1.52 0.89
C ASP A 102 4.70 -1.44 1.67
N GLN A 103 4.54 -2.27 2.69
CA GLN A 103 3.40 -2.15 3.60
C GLN A 103 3.65 -0.99 4.55
N VAL A 104 2.66 -0.12 4.69
CA VAL A 104 2.73 1.08 5.51
C VAL A 104 2.04 0.81 6.85
N LEU A 105 2.74 1.11 7.93
CA LEU A 105 2.17 1.20 9.28
C LEU A 105 2.26 2.65 9.73
N ALA A 106 1.14 3.37 9.60
CA ALA A 106 0.99 4.74 10.08
C ALA A 106 -0.10 4.77 11.15
N ALA A 107 0.32 4.73 12.42
CA ALA A 107 -0.56 4.89 13.57
C ALA A 107 -0.54 6.35 14.02
N ALA A 108 -1.65 6.85 14.57
CA ALA A 108 -1.71 8.18 15.14
C ALA A 108 -0.55 8.41 16.14
N ASP A 109 0.05 9.60 16.08
CA ASP A 109 1.14 10.06 16.96
C ASP A 109 2.44 9.25 16.87
N ARG A 110 2.62 8.44 15.82
CA ARG A 110 3.85 7.68 15.58
C ARG A 110 4.36 7.93 14.18
N ARG A 111 5.69 8.08 14.08
CA ARG A 111 6.38 8.09 12.79
C ARG A 111 5.99 6.84 11.99
N PRO A 112 5.59 6.99 10.71
CA PRO A 112 5.23 5.85 9.89
C PRO A 112 6.41 4.90 9.73
N GLN A 113 6.08 3.63 9.50
CA GLN A 113 7.05 2.58 9.28
C GLN A 113 6.69 1.80 8.02
N TRP A 114 7.71 1.24 7.38
CA TRP A 114 7.57 0.49 6.15
C TRP A 114 8.16 -0.90 6.31
N ARG A 115 7.44 -1.88 5.77
CA ARG A 115 7.93 -3.24 5.61
C ARG A 115 7.93 -3.60 4.13
N ARG A 116 9.10 -3.91 3.58
CA ARG A 116 9.24 -4.34 2.19
C ARG A 116 8.47 -5.64 1.96
N ILE A 117 7.56 -5.63 0.99
CA ILE A 117 6.79 -6.79 0.55
C ILE A 117 7.32 -7.32 -0.78
N TRP A 118 7.62 -6.42 -1.73
CA TRP A 118 8.10 -6.84 -3.04
C TRP A 118 9.10 -5.86 -3.66
N PRO A 119 10.16 -6.34 -4.32
CA PRO A 119 10.78 -7.65 -4.09
C PRO A 119 11.43 -7.68 -2.69
N THR A 120 11.63 -8.87 -2.15
CA THR A 120 12.43 -9.09 -0.93
C THR A 120 13.62 -9.97 -1.27
N PRO A 121 14.84 -9.70 -0.74
CA PRO A 121 15.96 -10.61 -0.91
C PRO A 121 15.73 -11.92 -0.13
N PRO A 122 16.33 -13.06 -0.54
CA PRO A 122 16.18 -14.33 0.18
C PRO A 122 16.63 -14.29 1.66
N THR A 123 17.46 -13.33 2.03
CA THR A 123 17.90 -13.09 3.41
C THR A 123 16.85 -12.40 4.28
N ASN A 124 15.76 -11.88 3.70
CA ASN A 124 14.66 -11.30 4.44
C ASN A 124 13.88 -12.41 5.16
N PRO A 125 13.66 -12.33 6.48
CA PRO A 125 12.94 -13.37 7.23
C PRO A 125 11.50 -13.60 6.75
N HIS A 126 10.89 -12.62 6.08
CA HIS A 126 9.54 -12.69 5.51
C HIS A 126 9.52 -13.03 4.03
N HIS A 127 10.66 -13.37 3.42
CA HIS A 127 10.76 -13.60 1.98
C HIS A 127 9.74 -14.63 1.48
N ALA A 128 9.69 -15.82 2.09
CA ALA A 128 8.79 -16.90 1.68
C ALA A 128 7.30 -16.52 1.79
N SER A 129 6.91 -15.81 2.86
CA SER A 129 5.51 -15.38 3.04
C SER A 129 5.14 -14.26 2.06
N CYS A 130 6.06 -13.34 1.77
CA CYS A 130 5.87 -12.30 0.77
C CYS A 130 5.76 -12.88 -0.65
N GLU A 131 6.63 -13.82 -1.03
CA GLU A 131 6.54 -14.51 -2.33
C GLU A 131 5.23 -15.29 -2.45
N THR A 132 4.84 -16.01 -1.40
CA THR A 132 3.56 -16.74 -1.41
C THR A 132 2.39 -15.79 -1.63
N TRP A 133 2.33 -14.67 -0.91
CA TRP A 133 1.25 -13.69 -1.07
C TRP A 133 1.24 -13.05 -2.47
N MET A 134 2.42 -12.70 -3.00
CA MET A 134 2.56 -12.15 -4.36
C MET A 134 2.05 -13.12 -5.43
N ASN A 135 2.40 -14.40 -5.30
CA ASN A 135 1.95 -15.46 -6.21
C ASN A 135 0.45 -15.77 -6.07
N THR A 136 -0.09 -15.74 -4.86
CA THR A 136 -1.51 -16.01 -4.61
C THR A 136 -2.41 -14.89 -5.12
N CYS A 137 -2.04 -13.62 -4.90
CA CYS A 137 -2.90 -12.50 -5.32
C CYS A 137 -2.15 -11.21 -5.67
N GLY A 138 -0.98 -10.92 -5.10
CA GLY A 138 -0.30 -9.64 -5.29
C GLY A 138 -0.05 -9.25 -6.75
N HIS A 139 0.40 -10.18 -7.60
CA HIS A 139 0.60 -9.91 -9.03
C HIS A 139 -0.72 -9.58 -9.75
N ALA A 140 -1.80 -10.29 -9.45
CA ALA A 140 -3.12 -10.03 -10.03
C ALA A 140 -3.65 -8.65 -9.60
N LEU A 141 -3.47 -8.28 -8.33
CA LEU A 141 -3.85 -6.95 -7.81
C LEU A 141 -3.08 -5.82 -8.50
N LEU A 142 -1.79 -5.99 -8.79
CA LEU A 142 -1.01 -5.00 -9.54
C LEU A 142 -1.51 -4.82 -10.98
N ALA A 143 -1.94 -5.91 -11.62
CA ALA A 143 -2.48 -5.90 -12.99
C ALA A 143 -3.93 -5.40 -13.08
N ALA A 144 -4.73 -5.57 -12.02
CA ALA A 144 -6.17 -5.27 -12.02
C ALA A 144 -6.49 -3.81 -12.32
N ARG A 145 -7.54 -3.58 -13.10
CA ARG A 145 -8.13 -2.27 -13.43
C ARG A 145 -9.65 -2.42 -13.39
N ALA A 146 -10.38 -1.35 -13.08
CA ALA A 146 -11.81 -1.32 -13.33
C ALA A 146 -12.05 -1.50 -14.83
N SER A 147 -13.00 -2.38 -15.16
CA SER A 147 -13.52 -2.63 -16.50
C SER A 147 -14.39 -1.48 -17.00
#